data_AF-A0A3P7FMC8-F1
#
_entry.id   AF-A0A3P7FMC8-F1
#
_cell.length_a   1.000
_cell.length_b   1.000
_cell.length_c   1.000
_cell.angle_alpha   90.00
_cell.angle_beta   90.00
_cell.angle_gamma   90.00
#
_symmetry.space_group_name_H-M   'P 1'
#
loop_
_entity.id
_entity.type
_entity.pdbx_description
1 polymer ?
#
loop_
_entity_poly.entity_id
_entity_poly.type
_entity_poly.pdbx_seq_one_letter_code
_entity_poly.pdbx_strand_id
1 'polypeptide(L)'
;MGDRVYIGLGGFQSDAKTVLDKILFRKNLYELRENRKIKPEVAATMISNLLYQHRFGGYLTEPLVAGLDPVTNKAYICGMDTIGCIASPKDFVAVGTGTEYLLGVCEG
;
A
#
# COMPACT_ATOMS: atom_id res chain seq x y z
N MET A 1 0.38 10.28 3.30
CA MET A 1 -0.36 9.82 2.10
C MET A 1 -1.61 10.67 1.87
N GLY A 2 -2.45 10.86 2.87
CA GLY A 2 -3.48 11.90 2.97
C GLY A 2 -3.97 11.91 4.42
N ASP A 3 -4.95 12.73 4.79
CA ASP A 3 -5.43 12.75 6.19
C ASP A 3 -6.08 11.43 6.62
N ARG A 4 -6.54 10.62 5.65
CA ARG A 4 -7.29 9.38 5.87
C ARG A 4 -6.76 8.20 5.07
N VAL A 5 -5.52 8.27 4.58
CA VAL A 5 -4.87 7.18 3.84
C VAL A 5 -3.52 6.93 4.49
N TYR A 6 -3.27 5.67 4.82
CA TYR A 6 -2.08 5.19 5.50
C TYR A 6 -1.46 4.04 4.70
N ILE A 7 -0.14 3.88 4.85
CA ILE A 7 0.62 2.78 4.28
C ILE A 7 1.41 2.11 5.39
N GLY A 8 1.29 0.79 5.50
CA GLY A 8 2.22 -0.08 6.20
C GLY A 8 3.19 -0.73 5.22
N LEU A 9 4.44 -0.92 5.62
CA LEU A 9 5.45 -1.60 4.80
C LEU A 9 6.09 -2.69 5.66
N GLY A 10 5.77 -3.95 5.34
CA GLY A 10 6.43 -5.13 5.91
C GLY A 10 7.70 -5.48 5.13
N GLY A 11 8.53 -6.37 5.69
CA GLY A 11 9.72 -6.90 5.01
C GLY A 11 11.02 -6.17 5.36
N PHE A 12 11.90 -6.01 4.37
CA PHE A 12 13.24 -5.48 4.55
C PHE A 12 13.23 -3.96 4.72
N GLN A 13 13.77 -3.48 5.85
CA GLN A 13 13.65 -2.09 6.27
C GLN A 13 14.26 -1.07 5.30
N SER A 14 15.40 -1.39 4.67
CA SER A 14 16.06 -0.49 3.71
C SER A 14 15.20 -0.30 2.46
N ASP A 15 14.58 -1.38 1.98
CA ASP A 15 13.67 -1.33 0.85
C ASP A 15 12.37 -0.63 1.22
N ALA A 16 11.81 -0.91 2.41
CA ALA A 16 10.63 -0.22 2.92
C ALA A 16 10.84 1.31 2.95
N LYS A 17 11.98 1.79 3.48
CA LYS A 17 12.30 3.21 3.47
C LYS A 17 12.42 3.77 2.04
N THR A 18 13.13 3.07 1.17
CA THR A 18 13.32 3.48 -0.23
C THR A 18 12.00 3.58 -0.99
N VAL A 19 11.12 2.58 -0.80
CA VAL A 19 9.80 2.53 -1.41
C VAL A 19 8.90 3.63 -0.86
N LEU A 20 8.92 3.88 0.45
CA LEU A 20 8.18 4.98 1.07
C LEU A 20 8.54 6.34 0.46
N ASP A 21 9.84 6.64 0.34
CA ASP A 21 10.30 7.91 -0.24
C ASP A 21 9.82 8.08 -1.68
N LYS A 22 9.87 7.00 -2.49
CA LYS A 22 9.38 6.98 -3.87
C LYS A 22 7.86 7.16 -3.94
N ILE A 23 7.11 6.55 -3.03
CA ILE A 23 5.64 6.69 -2.96
C ILE A 23 5.27 8.14 -2.62
N LEU A 24 5.92 8.73 -1.60
CA LEU A 24 5.65 10.11 -1.20
C LEU A 24 5.96 11.10 -2.32
N PHE A 25 7.06 10.89 -3.05
CA PHE A 25 7.39 11.68 -4.23
C PHE A 25 6.30 11.60 -5.31
N ARG A 26 5.89 10.38 -5.70
CA ARG A 26 4.85 10.18 -6.72
C ARG A 26 3.48 10.73 -6.29
N LYS A 27 3.11 10.56 -5.02
CA LYS A 27 1.89 11.12 -4.43
C LYS A 27 1.90 12.63 -4.55
N ASN A 28 2.99 13.30 -4.16
CA ASN A 28 3.05 14.77 -4.19
C ASN A 28 2.91 15.30 -5.62
N LEU A 29 3.55 14.65 -6.60
CA LEU A 29 3.36 14.98 -8.02
C LEU A 29 1.92 14.75 -8.49
N TYR A 30 1.29 13.66 -8.06
CA TYR A 30 -0.11 13.37 -8.38
C TYR A 30 -1.06 14.47 -7.85
N GLU A 31 -0.94 14.84 -6.58
CA GLU A 31 -1.82 15.86 -5.99
C GLU A 31 -1.63 17.24 -6.64
N LEU A 32 -0.40 17.61 -7.01
CA LEU A 32 -0.12 18.85 -7.72
C LEU A 32 -0.73 18.86 -9.14
N ARG A 33 -0.67 17.74 -9.86
CA ARG A 33 -1.19 17.63 -11.23
C ARG A 33 -2.70 17.57 -11.28
N GLU A 34 -3.30 16.79 -10.39
CA GLU A 34 -4.74 16.48 -10.39
C GLU A 34 -5.54 17.43 -9.51
N ASN A 35 -4.87 18.28 -8.73
CA ASN A 35 -5.47 19.21 -7.77
C ASN A 35 -6.51 18.56 -6.84
N ARG A 36 -6.26 17.32 -6.42
CA ARG A 36 -7.14 16.56 -5.52
C ARG A 36 -6.32 15.63 -4.62
N LYS A 37 -6.88 15.31 -3.44
CA LYS A 37 -6.29 14.35 -2.51
C LYS A 37 -6.31 12.94 -3.10
N ILE A 38 -5.26 12.17 -2.82
CA ILE A 38 -5.16 10.79 -3.30
C ILE A 38 -6.21 9.88 -2.63
N LYS A 39 -6.90 9.07 -3.44
CA LYS A 39 -7.79 8.01 -2.96
C LYS A 39 -6.98 6.76 -2.59
N PRO A 40 -7.41 5.95 -1.60
CA PRO A 40 -6.65 4.77 -1.19
C PRO A 40 -6.47 3.75 -2.34
N GLU A 41 -7.44 3.58 -3.23
CA GLU A 41 -7.34 2.71 -4.42
C GLU A 41 -6.30 3.22 -5.43
N VAL A 42 -6.19 4.55 -5.58
CA VAL A 42 -5.21 5.18 -6.46
C VAL A 42 -3.81 5.03 -5.89
N ALA A 43 -3.66 5.17 -4.56
CA ALA A 43 -2.41 4.86 -3.87
C ALA A 43 -2.01 3.39 -4.10
N ALA A 44 -2.95 2.46 -3.96
CA ALA A 44 -2.69 1.04 -4.19
C ALA A 44 -2.17 0.78 -5.61
N THR A 45 -2.84 1.33 -6.62
CA THR A 45 -2.43 1.21 -8.03
C THR A 45 -1.05 1.84 -8.29
N MET A 46 -0.77 2.98 -7.68
CA MET A 46 0.53 3.66 -7.79
C MET A 46 1.68 2.82 -7.24
N ILE A 47 1.47 2.15 -6.10
CA ILE A 47 2.45 1.29 -5.44
C ILE A 47 2.65 0.00 -6.24
N SER A 48 1.57 -0.64 -6.70
CA SER A 48 1.63 -1.82 -7.57
C SER A 48 2.49 -1.54 -8.81
N ASN A 49 2.24 -0.43 -9.50
CA ASN A 49 3.03 -0.03 -10.67
C ASN A 49 4.50 0.24 -10.31
N LEU A 50 4.79 0.82 -9.15
CA LEU A 50 6.17 1.05 -8.68
C LEU A 50 6.91 -0.28 -8.45
N LEU A 51 6.27 -1.25 -7.79
CA LEU A 51 6.87 -2.55 -7.51
C LEU A 51 7.07 -3.36 -8.79
N TYR A 52 6.07 -3.36 -9.68
CA TYR A 52 6.13 -4.13 -10.93
C TYR A 52 7.18 -3.59 -11.90
N GLN A 53 7.48 -2.28 -11.86
CA GLN A 53 8.61 -1.70 -12.61
C GLN A 53 9.96 -2.34 -12.25
N HIS A 54 10.07 -2.93 -11.05
CA HIS A 54 11.26 -3.63 -10.58
C HIS A 54 11.09 -5.15 -10.56
N ARG A 55 10.29 -5.73 -11.48
CA ARG A 55 9.94 -7.17 -11.49
C ARG A 55 11.11 -8.17 -11.39
N PHE A 56 12.28 -7.86 -11.97
CA PHE A 56 13.45 -8.76 -12.00
C PHE A 56 14.61 -8.33 -11.08
N GLY A 57 14.30 -7.52 -10.07
CA GLY A 57 15.24 -7.02 -9.05
C GLY A 57 14.47 -6.19 -8.03
N GLY A 58 13.37 -6.79 -7.54
CA GLY A 58 12.30 -6.12 -6.82
C GLY A 58 12.70 -5.66 -5.43
N TYR A 59 11.85 -4.81 -4.86
CA TYR A 59 11.96 -4.43 -3.46
C TYR A 59 11.44 -5.57 -2.57
N LEU A 60 12.19 -5.94 -1.55
CA LEU A 60 11.81 -6.96 -0.57
C LEU A 60 10.91 -6.36 0.50
N THR A 61 9.81 -5.73 0.08
CA THR A 61 8.81 -5.15 0.97
C THR A 61 7.40 -5.54 0.53
N GLU A 62 6.52 -5.70 1.52
CA GLU A 62 5.11 -6.05 1.33
C GLU A 62 4.26 -4.87 1.79
N PRO A 63 3.76 -4.04 0.86
CA PRO A 63 2.91 -2.92 1.20
C PRO A 63 1.52 -3.32 1.66
N LEU A 64 0.99 -2.54 2.60
CA LEU A 64 -0.41 -2.56 3.01
C LEU A 64 -0.94 -1.13 2.89
N VAL A 65 -2.09 -0.95 2.25
CA VAL A 65 -2.80 0.34 2.19
C VAL A 65 -4.08 0.22 2.99
N ALA A 66 -4.34 1.20 3.85
CA ALA A 66 -5.60 1.31 4.58
C ALA A 66 -6.07 2.77 4.57
N GLY A 67 -7.35 2.99 4.32
CA GLY A 67 -7.90 4.34 4.35
C GLY A 67 -9.37 4.43 4.05
N LEU A 68 -9.87 5.68 4.06
CA LEU A 68 -11.24 6.01 3.68
C LEU A 68 -11.21 6.85 2.39
N ASP A 69 -12.09 6.53 1.44
CA ASP A 69 -12.29 7.39 0.27
C ASP A 69 -12.72 8.80 0.75
N PRO A 70 -12.05 9.87 0.29
CA PRO A 70 -12.24 11.21 0.81
C PRO A 70 -13.62 11.82 0.50
N VAL A 71 -14.38 11.22 -0.43
CA VAL A 71 -15.72 11.70 -0.84
C VAL A 71 -16.81 10.82 -0.24
N THR A 72 -16.67 9.50 -0.36
CA THR A 72 -17.72 8.53 0.01
C THR A 72 -17.58 8.00 1.42
N ASN A 73 -16.45 8.23 2.10
CA ASN A 73 -16.07 7.61 3.37
C ASN A 73 -16.05 6.08 3.34
N LYS A 74 -16.05 5.46 2.15
CA LYS A 74 -15.96 4.01 2.02
C LYS A 74 -14.57 3.54 2.46
N ALA A 75 -14.54 2.53 3.33
CA ALA A 75 -13.29 1.90 3.75
C ALA A 75 -12.66 1.11 2.62
N TYR A 76 -11.34 1.17 2.55
CA TYR A 76 -10.52 0.41 1.63
C TYR A 76 -9.30 -0.13 2.36
N ILE A 77 -9.05 -1.42 2.18
CA ILE A 77 -7.85 -2.10 2.62
C ILE A 77 -7.30 -2.94 1.47
N CYS A 78 -5.98 -2.96 1.32
CA CYS A 78 -5.32 -3.92 0.44
C CYS A 78 -3.92 -4.26 0.93
N GLY A 79 -3.47 -5.47 0.61
CA GLY A 79 -2.08 -5.91 0.72
C GLY A 79 -1.47 -6.09 -0.67
N MET A 80 -0.14 -6.10 -0.73
CA MET A 80 0.60 -6.42 -1.94
C MET A 80 1.76 -7.35 -1.66
N ASP A 81 2.02 -8.23 -2.62
CA ASP A 81 3.29 -8.98 -2.67
C ASP A 81 4.46 -8.07 -3.10
N THR A 82 5.67 -8.62 -3.10
CA THR A 82 6.91 -7.90 -3.45
C THR A 82 7.00 -7.47 -4.92
N ILE A 83 6.10 -7.93 -5.78
CA ILE A 83 6.05 -7.59 -7.20
C ILE A 83 4.85 -6.71 -7.57
N GLY A 84 3.99 -6.36 -6.61
CA GLY A 84 2.89 -5.43 -6.80
C GLY A 84 1.55 -6.07 -7.16
N CYS A 85 1.32 -7.34 -6.89
CA CYS A 85 -0.01 -7.94 -6.99
C CYS A 85 -0.90 -7.40 -5.88
N ILE A 86 -2.06 -6.82 -6.22
CA ILE A 86 -2.97 -6.22 -5.24
C ILE A 86 -3.98 -7.27 -4.75
N ALA A 87 -4.00 -7.53 -3.45
CA ALA A 87 -5.04 -8.28 -2.76
C ALA A 87 -5.92 -7.31 -1.95
N SER A 88 -7.20 -7.18 -2.30
CA SER A 88 -8.14 -6.22 -1.67
C SER A 88 -9.37 -6.95 -1.08
N PRO A 89 -9.21 -7.73 -0.01
CA PRO A 89 -10.31 -8.41 0.66
C PRO A 89 -11.21 -7.41 1.41
N LYS A 90 -12.38 -7.87 1.88
CA LYS A 90 -13.38 -7.01 2.55
C LYS A 90 -13.22 -6.93 4.06
N ASP A 91 -12.50 -7.87 4.65
CA ASP A 91 -12.42 -8.17 6.08
C ASP A 91 -11.10 -7.68 6.67
N PHE A 92 -9.96 -8.28 6.29
CA PHE A 92 -8.66 -7.94 6.84
C PHE A 92 -7.50 -8.20 5.87
N VAL A 93 -6.36 -7.59 6.15
CA VAL A 93 -5.08 -7.81 5.44
C VAL A 93 -3.98 -7.90 6.49
N ALA A 94 -3.07 -8.86 6.32
CA ALA A 94 -1.86 -9.00 7.11
C ALA A 94 -0.63 -9.08 6.19
N VAL A 95 0.47 -8.47 6.61
CA VAL A 95 1.76 -8.46 5.88
C VAL A 95 2.92 -8.62 6.88
N GLY A 96 4.08 -9.06 6.40
CA GLY A 96 5.28 -9.25 7.21
C GLY A 96 5.41 -10.64 7.85
N THR A 97 6.40 -10.81 8.71
CA THR A 97 6.81 -12.13 9.24
C THR A 97 5.81 -12.76 10.21
N GLY A 98 4.92 -11.97 10.79
CA GLY A 98 3.87 -12.43 11.71
C GLY A 98 2.56 -12.81 11.02
N THR A 99 2.49 -12.83 9.69
CA THR A 99 1.25 -12.98 8.93
C THR A 99 0.46 -14.22 9.35
N GLU A 100 1.10 -15.40 9.47
CA GLU A 100 0.40 -16.64 9.85
C GLU A 100 -0.32 -16.55 11.21
N TYR A 101 0.29 -15.88 12.20
CA TYR A 101 -0.34 -15.67 13.50
C TYR A 101 -1.51 -14.69 13.41
N LEU A 102 -1.35 -13.61 12.62
CA LEU A 102 -2.40 -12.62 12.42
C LEU A 102 -3.60 -13.22 11.68
N LEU A 103 -3.39 -14.09 10.69
CA LEU A 103 -4.48 -14.81 10.01
C LEU A 103 -5.32 -15.59 11.03
N GLY A 104 -4.70 -16.34 11.93
CA GLY A 104 -5.43 -17.10 12.96
C GLY A 104 -6.22 -16.23 13.94
N VAL A 105 -5.72 -15.03 14.26
CA VAL A 105 -6.42 -14.09 15.15
C VAL A 105 -7.53 -13.32 14.43
N CYS A 106 -7.36 -12.99 13.15
CA CYS A 106 -8.32 -12.21 12.39
C CYS A 106 -9.46 -13.03 11.77
N GLU A 107 -9.25 -14.33 11.55
CA GLU A 107 -10.28 -15.28 11.09
C GLU A 107 -11.21 -15.76 12.21
N GLY A 108 -10.78 -15.65 13.48
CA GLY A 108 -11.53 -16.10 14.66
C GLY A 108 -12.60 -15.11 15.10
#